data_AF-A0A843LC30-F1
#
_entry.id   AF-A0A843LC30-F1
#
_cell.length_a   1.000
_cell.length_b   1.000
_cell.length_c   1.000
_cell.angle_alpha   90.00
_cell.angle_beta   90.00
_cell.angle_gamma   90.00
#
_symmetry.space_group_name_H-M   'P 1'
#
loop_
_entity.id
_entity.type
_entity.pdbx_description
1 polymer ?
#
loop_
_entity_poly.entity_id
_entity_poly.type
_entity_poly.pdbx_seq_one_letter_code
_entity_poly.pdbx_strand_id
1 'polypeptide(L)'
;MDSTDTIQIFLVIITVATIAGFAGVLYFLSRISRALAGQRPEGATGTQEGPASNARPAAVEPAGPPGDIDPRGVRSLEEYLGAIGRKYSLASFTLATADGLLIGSTRPGSEDEAARYSHLYAQGRLQDETGAELLGIPYRGETVVGIVRPSEHLSAELMNALKQDTRDALQRWV
;
A
#
# COMPACT_ATOMS: atom_id res chain seq x y z
N MET A 1 12.40 33.93 -48.28
CA MET A 1 11.70 32.96 -47.41
C MET A 1 10.73 33.77 -46.58
N ASP A 2 9.44 33.62 -46.84
CA ASP A 2 8.42 34.44 -46.21
C ASP A 2 8.18 33.99 -44.76
N SER A 3 7.78 34.92 -43.89
CA SER A 3 7.57 34.63 -42.45
C SER A 3 6.57 33.49 -42.22
N THR A 4 5.59 33.35 -43.11
CA THR A 4 4.59 32.27 -43.10
C THR A 4 5.22 30.89 -43.31
N ASP A 5 6.19 30.77 -44.21
CA ASP A 5 6.90 29.53 -44.53
C ASP A 5 7.78 29.09 -43.34
N THR A 6 8.42 30.07 -42.68
CA THR A 6 9.20 29.82 -41.46
C THR A 6 8.31 29.34 -40.31
N ILE A 7 7.17 29.99 -40.05
CA ILE A 7 6.23 29.60 -39.00
C ILE A 7 5.68 28.18 -39.25
N GLN A 8 5.37 27.84 -40.51
CA GLN A 8 4.85 26.53 -40.87
C GLN A 8 5.85 25.41 -40.56
N ILE A 9 7.15 25.63 -40.85
CA ILE A 9 8.21 24.66 -40.51
C ILE A 9 8.29 24.43 -39.00
N PHE A 10 8.25 25.49 -38.19
CA PHE A 10 8.27 25.34 -36.72
C PHE A 10 7.05 24.59 -36.19
N LEU A 11 5.85 24.85 -36.73
CA LEU A 11 4.64 24.13 -36.34
C LEU A 11 4.74 22.63 -36.65
N VAL A 12 5.32 22.26 -37.80
CA VAL A 12 5.54 20.86 -38.15
C VAL A 12 6.52 20.21 -37.17
N ILE A 13 7.64 20.88 -36.83
CA ILE A 13 8.62 20.35 -35.87
C ILE A 13 7.99 20.15 -34.49
N ILE A 14 7.23 21.12 -33.99
CA ILE A 14 6.53 21.03 -32.69
C ILE A 14 5.53 19.88 -32.68
N THR A 15 4.79 19.70 -33.78
CA THR A 15 3.81 18.63 -33.93
C THR A 15 4.47 17.26 -33.92
N VAL A 16 5.58 17.10 -34.64
CA VAL A 16 6.35 15.84 -34.64
C VAL A 16 6.95 15.56 -33.26
N ALA A 17 7.48 16.59 -32.59
CA ALA A 17 8.04 16.46 -31.25
C ALA A 17 6.99 16.06 -30.20
N THR A 18 5.79 16.64 -30.27
CA THR A 18 4.68 16.28 -29.38
C THR A 18 4.18 14.86 -29.63
N ILE A 19 4.05 14.45 -30.90
CA ILE A 19 3.67 13.06 -31.25
C ILE A 19 4.72 12.06 -30.75
N ALA A 20 6.01 12.32 -30.99
CA ALA A 20 7.09 11.45 -30.55
C ALA A 20 7.16 11.37 -29.02
N GLY A 21 7.02 12.51 -28.33
CA GLY A 21 6.97 12.56 -26.88
C GLY A 21 5.79 11.76 -26.32
N PHE A 22 4.59 11.96 -26.88
CA PHE A 22 3.39 11.23 -26.45
C PHE A 22 3.50 9.73 -26.70
N ALA A 23 4.03 9.32 -27.85
CA ALA A 23 4.31 7.92 -28.15
C ALA A 23 5.32 7.30 -27.17
N GLY A 24 6.36 8.05 -26.79
CA GLY A 24 7.34 7.62 -25.79
C GLY A 24 6.71 7.42 -24.41
N VAL A 25 5.85 8.34 -23.97
CA VAL A 25 5.11 8.23 -22.70
C VAL A 25 4.18 7.02 -22.73
N LEU A 26 3.41 6.83 -23.80
CA LEU A 26 2.53 5.66 -23.95
C LEU A 26 3.32 4.34 -23.98
N TYR A 27 4.48 4.31 -24.63
CA TYR A 27 5.37 3.15 -24.63
C TYR A 27 5.86 2.83 -23.22
N PHE A 28 6.28 3.84 -22.46
CA PHE A 28 6.73 3.67 -21.08
C PHE A 28 5.62 3.17 -20.16
N LEU A 29 4.42 3.74 -20.25
CA LEU A 29 3.25 3.28 -19.49
C LEU A 29 2.86 1.84 -19.85
N SER A 30 2.90 1.49 -21.14
CA SER A 30 2.63 0.13 -21.62
C SER A 30 3.67 -0.88 -21.12
N ARG A 31 4.93 -0.45 -20.97
CA ARG A 31 5.99 -1.29 -20.42
C ARG A 31 5.74 -1.59 -18.94
N ILE A 32 5.33 -0.58 -18.17
CA ILE A 32 4.99 -0.74 -16.74
C ILE A 32 3.77 -1.63 -16.60
N SER A 33 2.70 -1.39 -17.37
CA SER A 33 1.48 -2.20 -17.29
C SER A 33 1.75 -3.67 -17.64
N ARG A 34 2.63 -3.94 -18.61
CA ARG A 34 3.03 -5.30 -18.97
C ARG A 34 3.90 -5.97 -17.91
N ALA A 35 4.77 -5.21 -17.24
CA ALA A 35 5.56 -5.71 -16.10
C ALA A 35 4.66 -6.06 -14.90
N LEU A 36 3.65 -5.23 -14.62
CA LEU A 36 2.63 -5.51 -13.59
C LEU A 36 1.72 -6.69 -13.99
N ALA A 37 1.30 -6.76 -15.25
CA ALA A 37 0.45 -7.86 -15.74
C ALA A 37 1.16 -9.21 -15.74
N GLY A 38 2.47 -9.23 -16.02
CA GLY A 38 3.31 -10.45 -15.94
C GLY A 38 3.51 -10.98 -14.51
N GLN A 39 3.15 -10.21 -13.48
CA GLN A 39 3.14 -10.65 -12.08
C GLN A 39 1.78 -11.18 -11.61
N ARG A 40 0.73 -11.10 -12.43
CA ARG A 40 -0.56 -11.73 -12.11
C ARG A 40 -0.47 -13.22 -12.50
N PRO A 41 -0.55 -14.18 -11.57
CA PRO A 41 -0.53 -15.58 -11.93
C PRO A 41 -1.74 -15.88 -12.83
N GLU A 42 -1.49 -16.19 -14.10
CA GLU A 42 -2.35 -17.05 -14.88
C GLU A 42 -2.47 -18.38 -14.14
N GLY A 43 -3.60 -18.57 -13.48
CA GLY A 43 -3.81 -19.73 -12.62
C GLY A 43 -5.29 -19.99 -12.40
N ALA A 44 -6.06 -20.04 -13.48
CA ALA A 44 -7.42 -20.57 -13.43
C ALA A 44 -7.74 -21.29 -14.74
N THR A 45 -7.53 -22.61 -14.76
CA THR A 45 -8.52 -23.67 -15.12
C THR A 45 -7.83 -24.87 -15.78
N GLY A 46 -7.87 -26.01 -15.10
CA GLY A 46 -7.43 -27.30 -15.63
C GLY A 46 -7.47 -28.39 -14.55
N THR A 47 -8.64 -29.01 -14.36
CA THR A 47 -8.88 -30.17 -13.49
C THR A 47 -8.29 -31.45 -14.11
N GLN A 48 -7.41 -32.16 -13.39
CA GLN A 48 -7.47 -33.63 -13.20
C GLN A 48 -6.43 -34.17 -12.19
N GLU A 49 -6.96 -34.71 -11.08
CA GLU A 49 -6.55 -35.85 -10.25
C GLU A 49 -5.07 -36.30 -10.09
N GLY A 50 -4.56 -36.13 -8.85
CA GLY A 50 -3.86 -37.13 -8.01
C GLY A 50 -2.55 -37.81 -8.47
N PRO A 51 -1.59 -38.13 -7.55
CA PRO A 51 -1.90 -38.69 -6.24
C PRO A 51 -1.15 -38.07 -5.04
N ALA A 52 -1.86 -38.10 -3.91
CA ALA A 52 -1.40 -38.18 -2.53
C ALA A 52 0.05 -37.75 -2.22
N SER A 53 0.17 -36.58 -1.58
CA SER A 53 1.19 -36.39 -0.56
C SER A 53 0.53 -35.75 0.66
N ASN A 54 0.56 -36.48 1.76
CA ASN A 54 0.03 -36.11 3.06
C ASN A 54 0.82 -34.92 3.62
N ALA A 55 0.51 -33.70 3.17
CA ALA A 55 0.89 -32.47 3.86
C ALA A 55 -0.34 -31.99 4.63
N ARG A 56 -0.42 -32.48 5.87
CA ARG A 56 -1.21 -31.92 6.97
C ARG A 56 -1.26 -30.39 6.83
N PRO A 57 -2.44 -29.75 6.86
CA PRO A 57 -2.50 -28.29 6.97
C PRO A 57 -1.65 -27.92 8.18
N ALA A 58 -0.58 -27.16 7.97
CA ALA A 58 0.08 -26.48 9.06
C ALA A 58 -1.02 -25.65 9.71
N ALA A 59 -1.51 -26.15 10.84
CA ALA A 59 -2.42 -25.43 11.70
C ALA A 59 -1.79 -24.06 11.88
N VAL A 60 -2.52 -23.03 11.44
CA VAL A 60 -2.22 -21.64 11.79
C VAL A 60 -2.15 -21.67 13.31
N GLU A 61 -0.92 -21.59 13.83
CA GLU A 61 -0.67 -21.59 15.25
C GLU A 61 -1.50 -20.42 15.81
N PRO A 62 -2.40 -20.64 16.78
CA PRO A 62 -3.13 -19.56 17.40
C PRO A 62 -2.11 -18.57 17.91
N ALA A 63 -2.16 -17.33 17.41
CA ALA A 63 -1.28 -16.26 17.84
C ALA A 63 -1.35 -16.19 19.38
N GLY A 64 -0.21 -16.51 20.01
CA GLY A 64 -0.06 -16.40 21.45
C GLY A 64 -0.37 -14.98 21.92
N PRO A 65 -0.61 -14.80 23.23
CA PRO A 65 -1.03 -13.52 23.82
C PRO A 65 -0.08 -12.38 23.42
N PRO A 66 -0.57 -11.13 23.33
CA PRO A 66 0.13 -10.00 22.75
C PRO A 66 1.45 -9.76 23.51
N GLY A 67 2.55 -10.25 22.94
CA GLY A 67 3.88 -9.97 23.43
C GLY A 67 4.18 -8.49 23.24
N ASP A 68 4.82 -7.88 24.24
CA ASP A 68 5.32 -6.52 24.12
C ASP A 68 6.29 -6.43 22.94
N ILE A 69 6.17 -5.38 22.12
CA ILE A 69 7.05 -5.21 20.96
C ILE A 69 8.38 -4.71 21.50
N ASP A 70 9.43 -5.53 21.48
CA ASP A 70 10.78 -5.08 21.87
C ASP A 70 11.33 -4.16 20.77
N PRO A 71 11.44 -2.84 21.01
CA PRO A 71 11.90 -1.90 20.00
C PRO A 71 13.40 -2.03 19.69
N ARG A 72 14.17 -2.77 20.49
CA ARG A 72 15.62 -2.98 20.28
C ARG A 72 15.93 -4.09 19.28
N GLY A 73 15.00 -5.00 19.04
CA GLY A 73 15.16 -6.11 18.09
C GLY A 73 14.88 -5.73 16.63
N VAL A 74 14.24 -4.59 16.40
CA VAL A 74 13.67 -4.22 15.10
C VAL A 74 14.60 -3.29 14.33
N ARG A 75 14.85 -3.59 13.05
CA ARG A 75 15.85 -2.90 12.21
C ARG A 75 15.26 -1.92 11.20
N SER A 76 13.95 -1.98 10.93
CA SER A 76 13.26 -1.04 10.05
C SER A 76 11.84 -0.72 10.53
N LEU A 77 11.25 0.33 9.96
CA LEU A 77 9.86 0.70 10.23
C LEU A 77 8.90 -0.42 9.78
N GLU A 78 9.12 -1.02 8.62
CA GLU A 78 8.29 -2.10 8.07
C GLU A 78 8.33 -3.35 8.95
N GLU A 79 9.50 -3.68 9.50
CA GLU A 79 9.64 -4.77 10.45
C GLU A 79 8.88 -4.48 11.75
N TYR A 80 8.87 -3.22 12.20
CA TYR A 80 8.10 -2.76 13.36
C TYR A 80 6.60 -2.83 13.11
N LEU A 81 6.14 -2.34 11.95
CA LEU A 81 4.75 -2.44 11.51
C LEU A 81 4.33 -3.91 11.37
N GLY A 82 5.23 -4.79 10.93
CA GLY A 82 5.01 -6.23 10.90
C GLY A 82 4.85 -6.83 12.29
N ALA A 83 5.61 -6.35 13.28
CA ALA A 83 5.44 -6.75 14.68
C ALA A 83 4.10 -6.28 15.28
N ILE A 84 3.71 -5.02 15.01
CA ILE A 84 2.38 -4.51 15.34
C ILE A 84 1.30 -5.38 14.67
N GLY A 85 1.46 -5.67 13.38
CA GLY A 85 0.53 -6.51 12.62
C GLY A 85 0.29 -7.87 13.28
N ARG A 86 1.35 -8.52 13.77
CA ARG A 86 1.23 -9.78 14.51
C ARG A 86 0.56 -9.62 15.87
N LYS A 87 0.89 -8.57 16.63
CA LYS A 87 0.32 -8.30 17.97
C LYS A 87 -1.19 -8.10 17.94
N TYR A 88 -1.70 -7.49 16.87
CA TYR A 88 -3.12 -7.16 16.71
C TYR A 88 -3.83 -8.02 15.64
N SER A 89 -3.24 -9.14 15.21
CA SER A 89 -3.81 -10.04 14.20
C SER A 89 -4.27 -9.34 12.91
N LEU A 90 -3.48 -8.38 12.42
CA LEU A 90 -3.75 -7.65 11.19
C LEU A 90 -3.26 -8.43 9.97
N ALA A 91 -4.12 -8.57 8.96
CA ALA A 91 -3.75 -9.12 7.65
C ALA A 91 -2.82 -8.17 6.88
N SER A 92 -2.96 -6.85 7.10
CA SER A 92 -2.00 -5.85 6.62
C SER A 92 -2.11 -4.55 7.39
N PHE A 93 -1.00 -3.81 7.41
CA PHE A 93 -0.94 -2.48 7.97
C PHE A 93 -0.14 -1.52 7.08
N THR A 94 -0.76 -0.40 6.71
CA THR A 94 -0.16 0.66 5.89
C THR A 94 -0.26 1.99 6.65
N LEU A 95 0.82 2.78 6.65
CA LEU A 95 0.85 4.15 7.17
C LEU A 95 1.04 5.13 6.02
N ALA A 96 0.23 6.17 6.01
CA ALA A 96 0.29 7.25 5.05
C ALA A 96 0.07 8.60 5.73
N THR A 97 0.54 9.68 5.11
CA THR A 97 0.13 11.04 5.48
C THR A 97 -1.30 11.33 5.02
N ALA A 98 -1.94 12.36 5.56
CA ALA A 98 -3.32 12.73 5.19
C ALA A 98 -3.49 13.11 3.70
N ASP A 99 -2.41 13.51 3.00
CA ASP A 99 -2.41 13.80 1.56
C ASP A 99 -2.12 12.55 0.69
N GLY A 100 -1.87 11.39 1.31
CA GLY A 100 -1.75 10.10 0.61
C GLY A 100 -0.33 9.67 0.28
N LEU A 101 0.70 10.30 0.86
CA LEU A 101 2.09 9.83 0.74
C LEU A 101 2.32 8.61 1.64
N LEU A 102 2.84 7.53 1.05
CA LEU A 102 3.19 6.31 1.78
C LEU A 102 4.38 6.55 2.72
N ILE A 103 4.20 6.25 4.01
CA ILE A 103 5.26 6.28 5.03
C ILE A 103 5.87 4.89 5.20
N GLY A 104 5.04 3.84 5.20
CA GLY A 104 5.49 2.46 5.31
C GLY A 104 4.33 1.47 5.24
N SER A 105 4.59 0.24 4.85
CA SER A 105 3.57 -0.82 4.81
C SER A 105 4.17 -2.19 5.04
N THR A 106 3.36 -3.10 5.58
CA THR A 106 3.65 -4.53 5.64
C THR A 106 3.39 -5.25 4.31
N ARG A 107 2.81 -4.57 3.31
CA ARG A 107 2.51 -5.11 1.98
C ARG A 107 3.28 -4.33 0.90
N PRO A 108 3.84 -4.99 -0.12
CA PRO A 108 4.39 -4.30 -1.28
C PRO A 108 3.28 -3.65 -2.12
N GLY A 109 3.58 -2.51 -2.77
CA GLY A 109 2.65 -1.86 -3.69
C GLY A 109 1.48 -1.12 -3.01
N SER A 110 1.69 -0.59 -1.80
CA SER A 110 0.66 0.06 -1.01
C SER A 110 0.48 1.57 -1.30
N GLU A 111 1.08 2.09 -2.36
CA GLU A 111 0.95 3.50 -2.77
C GLU A 111 -0.48 3.84 -3.18
N ASP A 112 -1.13 2.99 -3.97
CA ASP A 112 -2.53 3.16 -4.36
C ASP A 112 -3.47 3.05 -3.15
N GLU A 113 -3.11 2.20 -2.17
CA GLU A 113 -3.82 2.06 -0.91
C GLU A 113 -3.71 3.35 -0.09
N ALA A 114 -2.49 3.87 0.08
CA ALA A 114 -2.21 5.12 0.77
C ALA A 114 -3.00 6.30 0.17
N ALA A 115 -2.95 6.48 -1.15
CA ALA A 115 -3.66 7.56 -1.83
C ALA A 115 -5.18 7.44 -1.69
N ARG A 116 -5.74 6.26 -1.96
CA ARG A 116 -7.19 6.05 -1.92
C ARG A 116 -7.76 6.21 -0.52
N TYR A 117 -7.16 5.55 0.47
CA TYR A 117 -7.72 5.52 1.81
C TYR A 117 -7.46 6.81 2.60
N SER A 118 -6.38 7.54 2.31
CA SER A 118 -6.19 8.87 2.90
C SER A 118 -7.26 9.85 2.43
N HIS A 119 -7.67 9.76 1.16
CA HIS A 119 -8.81 10.53 0.65
C HIS A 119 -10.13 10.14 1.33
N LEU A 120 -10.39 8.84 1.53
CA LEU A 120 -11.58 8.37 2.25
C LEU A 120 -11.60 8.84 3.71
N TYR A 121 -10.45 8.83 4.37
CA TYR A 121 -10.31 9.36 5.73
C TYR A 121 -10.62 10.85 5.79
N ALA A 122 -10.14 11.64 4.82
CA ALA A 122 -10.44 13.07 4.72
C ALA A 122 -11.93 13.36 4.51
N GLN A 123 -12.69 12.42 3.93
CA GLN A 123 -14.15 12.49 3.80
C GLN A 123 -14.90 12.07 5.08
N GLY A 124 -14.20 11.74 6.16
CA GLY A 124 -14.78 11.28 7.42
C GLY A 124 -15.22 9.81 7.42
N ARG A 125 -14.83 9.02 6.40
CA ARG A 125 -15.08 7.59 6.39
C ARG A 125 -14.00 6.88 7.20
N LEU A 126 -14.41 6.07 8.17
CA LEU A 126 -13.51 5.34 9.07
C LEU A 126 -13.42 3.85 8.76
N GLN A 127 -14.32 3.34 7.92
CA GLN A 127 -14.34 1.95 7.50
C GLN A 127 -14.79 1.86 6.05
N ASP A 128 -14.25 0.89 5.34
CA ASP A 128 -14.59 0.59 3.95
C ASP A 128 -15.21 -0.80 3.83
N GLU A 129 -16.00 -1.01 2.78
CA GLU A 129 -16.69 -2.28 2.50
C GLU A 129 -15.71 -3.44 2.26
N THR A 130 -14.45 -3.12 1.93
CA THR A 130 -13.37 -4.11 1.78
C THR A 130 -12.75 -4.58 3.10
N GLY A 131 -13.31 -4.16 4.25
CA GLY A 131 -12.82 -4.53 5.58
C GLY A 131 -11.57 -3.76 6.03
N ALA A 132 -11.24 -2.65 5.36
CA ALA A 132 -10.22 -1.73 5.83
C ALA A 132 -10.80 -0.78 6.88
N GLU A 133 -10.11 -0.62 7.99
CA GLU A 133 -10.40 0.37 9.02
C GLU A 133 -9.33 1.46 9.01
N LEU A 134 -9.77 2.70 9.16
CA LEU A 134 -8.94 3.89 9.06
C LEU A 134 -8.84 4.55 10.42
N LEU A 135 -7.61 4.82 10.84
CA LEU A 135 -7.30 5.49 12.09
C LEU A 135 -6.46 6.74 11.83
N GLY A 136 -6.90 7.87 12.39
CA GLY A 136 -6.08 9.08 12.46
C GLY A 136 -5.15 9.02 13.67
N ILE A 137 -3.87 9.28 13.42
CA ILE A 137 -2.81 9.31 14.42
C ILE A 137 -2.16 10.70 14.35
N PRO A 138 -2.45 11.58 15.33
CA PRO A 138 -1.77 12.86 15.42
C PRO A 138 -0.26 12.66 15.65
N TYR A 139 0.56 13.25 14.78
CA TYR A 139 2.03 13.19 14.82
C TYR A 139 2.64 14.52 14.34
N ARG A 140 3.48 15.16 15.17
CA ARG A 140 4.18 16.43 14.87
C ARG A 140 3.32 17.57 14.28
N GLY A 141 2.05 17.64 14.67
CA GLY A 141 1.11 18.66 14.18
C GLY A 141 0.38 18.28 12.89
N GLU A 142 0.69 17.12 12.33
CA GLU A 142 0.01 16.53 11.19
C GLU A 142 -0.77 15.26 11.60
N THR A 143 -1.61 14.76 10.70
CA THR A 143 -2.33 13.50 10.89
C THR A 143 -1.73 12.44 9.97
N VAL A 144 -1.21 11.39 10.59
CA VAL A 144 -0.87 10.15 9.90
C VAL A 144 -2.12 9.26 9.87
N VAL A 145 -2.46 8.76 8.70
CA VAL A 145 -3.56 7.82 8.47
C VAL A 145 -3.00 6.41 8.53
N GLY A 146 -3.43 5.64 9.52
CA GLY A 146 -3.21 4.20 9.58
C GLY A 146 -4.35 3.47 8.89
N ILE A 147 -4.00 2.62 7.92
CA ILE A 147 -4.92 1.80 7.15
C ILE A 147 -4.68 0.36 7.59
N VAL A 148 -5.60 -0.17 8.40
CA VAL A 148 -5.47 -1.50 8.99
C VAL A 148 -6.50 -2.42 8.36
N ARG A 149 -6.10 -3.68 8.13
CA ARG A 149 -7.02 -4.75 7.74
C ARG A 149 -6.99 -5.81 8.82
N PRO A 150 -7.90 -5.76 9.80
CA PRO A 150 -7.98 -6.77 10.84
C PRO A 150 -8.36 -8.12 10.25
N SER A 151 -7.77 -9.22 10.75
CA SER A 151 -8.27 -10.57 10.43
C SER A 151 -9.55 -10.88 11.21
N GLU A 152 -9.72 -10.24 12.38
CA GLU A 152 -10.89 -10.30 13.25
C GLU A 152 -11.23 -8.88 13.73
N HIS A 153 -12.50 -8.63 14.07
CA HIS A 153 -12.93 -7.30 14.49
C HIS A 153 -12.18 -6.86 15.76
N LEU A 154 -11.54 -5.68 15.72
CA LEU A 154 -10.81 -5.16 16.87
C LEU A 154 -11.76 -4.44 17.83
N SER A 155 -11.62 -4.71 19.12
CA SER A 155 -12.31 -3.91 20.14
C SER A 155 -11.77 -2.48 20.16
N ALA A 156 -12.55 -1.54 20.68
CA ALA A 156 -12.12 -0.14 20.80
C ALA A 156 -10.86 0.02 21.68
N GLU A 157 -10.69 -0.84 22.68
CA GLU A 157 -9.51 -0.88 23.54
C GLU A 157 -8.25 -1.29 22.75
N LEU A 158 -8.36 -2.35 21.95
CA LEU A 158 -7.26 -2.79 21.08
C LEU A 158 -6.93 -1.75 20.01
N MET A 159 -7.93 -1.09 19.44
CA MET A 159 -7.75 0.00 18.47
C MET A 159 -7.00 1.20 19.08
N ASN A 160 -7.29 1.55 20.34
CA ASN A 160 -6.57 2.61 21.04
C ASN A 160 -5.12 2.21 21.37
N ALA A 161 -4.90 0.97 21.79
CA ALA A 161 -3.55 0.45 22.01
C ALA A 161 -2.74 0.43 20.70
N LEU A 162 -3.35 0.00 19.59
CA LEU A 162 -2.74 0.01 18.26
C LEU A 162 -2.31 1.42 17.84
N LYS A 163 -3.17 2.44 18.05
CA LYS A 163 -2.81 3.85 17.81
C LYS A 163 -1.59 4.28 18.60
N GLN A 164 -1.48 3.85 19.86
CA GLN A 164 -0.36 4.19 20.72
C GLN A 164 0.93 3.51 20.26
N ASP A 165 0.91 2.19 20.03
CA ASP A 165 2.07 1.45 19.52
C ASP A 165 2.57 2.01 18.18
N THR A 166 1.64 2.45 17.33
CA THR A 166 1.98 3.08 16.05
C THR A 166 2.62 4.46 16.23
N ARG A 167 2.13 5.27 17.18
CA ARG A 167 2.75 6.56 17.50
C ARG A 167 4.18 6.38 17.99
N ASP A 168 4.42 5.36 18.83
CA ASP A 168 5.74 5.06 19.35
C ASP A 168 6.69 4.59 18.22
N ALA A 169 6.16 3.86 17.23
CA ALA A 169 6.89 3.53 16.00
C ALA A 169 7.31 4.79 15.24
N LEU A 170 6.36 5.71 15.00
CA LEU A 170 6.61 6.96 14.28
C LEU A 170 7.67 7.81 14.98
N GLN A 171 7.61 7.95 16.32
CA GLN A 171 8.58 8.72 17.10
C GLN A 171 10.01 8.20 16.97
N ARG A 172 10.17 6.89 16.77
CA ARG A 172 11.49 6.25 16.69
C ARG A 172 12.12 6.35 15.30
N TRP A 173 11.31 6.34 14.24
CA TRP A 173 11.78 6.14 12.87
C TRP A 173 11.57 7.35 11.94
N VAL A 174 10.76 8.35 12.31
CA VAL A 174 10.41 9.54 11.50
C VAL A 174 10.70 10.83 12.26
#